data_AF-A0A409X260-F1
#
_entry.id   AF-A0A409X260-F1
#
_cell.length_a   1.000
_cell.length_b   1.000
_cell.length_c   1.000
_cell.angle_alpha   90.00
_cell.angle_beta   90.00
_cell.angle_gamma   90.00
#
_symmetry.space_group_name_H-M   'P 1'
#
loop_
_entity.id
_entity.type
_entity.pdbx_description
1 polymer ?
#
loop_
_entity_poly.entity_id
_entity_poly.type
_entity_poly.pdbx_seq_one_letter_code
_entity_poly.pdbx_strand_id
1 'polypeptide(L)'
;MPSAKGNIIIQAGHDSKFVATFLIDGIQYLYSGHVNPCQHPFSVNKATLKYNSIDDLTGTWTFTGQVGIFKVTFNIKNGTVATGPLPKNGQINPAWSVDGYGTWTTG
;
A
#
# COMPACT_ATOMS: atom_id res chain seq x y z
N MET A 1 6.14 17.72 -0.69
CA MET A 1 5.89 16.30 -1.00
C MET A 1 4.74 16.22 -1.98
N PRO A 2 5.01 15.85 -3.25
CA PRO A 2 3.97 15.50 -4.22
C PRO A 2 3.05 14.37 -3.73
N SER A 3 1.92 14.19 -4.41
CA SER A 3 1.00 13.10 -4.12
C SER A 3 0.36 12.51 -5.37
N ALA A 4 0.16 11.21 -5.38
CA ALA A 4 -0.47 10.46 -6.48
C ALA A 4 -1.73 9.74 -6.01
N LYS A 5 -2.71 9.58 -6.90
CA LYS A 5 -3.91 8.78 -6.64
C LYS A 5 -3.72 7.36 -7.16
N GLY A 6 -4.40 6.42 -6.52
CA GLY A 6 -4.22 5.02 -6.82
C GLY A 6 -5.13 4.09 -6.03
N ASN A 7 -4.74 2.82 -6.00
CA ASN A 7 -5.42 1.77 -5.26
C ASN A 7 -4.43 0.89 -4.50
N ILE A 8 -4.93 0.23 -3.46
CA ILE A 8 -4.19 -0.79 -2.70
C ILE A 8 -5.06 -2.04 -2.66
N ILE A 9 -4.44 -3.21 -2.85
CA ILE A 9 -5.09 -4.52 -2.79
C ILE A 9 -4.25 -5.40 -1.88
N ILE A 10 -4.91 -6.01 -0.90
CA ILE A 10 -4.34 -7.07 -0.08
C ILE A 10 -5.09 -8.37 -0.38
N GLN A 11 -4.34 -9.42 -0.70
CA GLN A 11 -4.87 -10.76 -0.93
C GLN A 11 -4.34 -11.71 0.15
N ALA A 12 -5.25 -12.43 0.80
CA ALA A 12 -4.90 -13.45 1.79
C ALA A 12 -4.56 -14.78 1.09
N GLY A 13 -3.57 -15.50 1.62
CA GLY A 13 -3.12 -16.81 1.13
C GLY A 13 -1.85 -17.25 1.84
N HIS A 14 -1.30 -18.40 1.44
CA HIS A 14 -0.03 -18.91 1.98
C HIS A 14 1.11 -17.88 1.85
N ASP A 15 1.12 -17.15 0.73
CA ASP A 15 1.97 -15.98 0.52
C ASP A 15 1.05 -14.77 0.32
N SER A 16 0.67 -14.13 1.43
CA SER A 16 -0.26 -13.00 1.39
C SER A 16 0.37 -11.84 0.63
N LYS A 17 -0.36 -11.32 -0.37
CA LYS A 17 0.16 -10.36 -1.33
C LYS A 17 -0.29 -8.95 -1.03
N PHE A 18 0.64 -8.00 -1.16
CA PHE A 18 0.39 -6.57 -1.15
C PHE A 18 0.61 -6.02 -2.56
N VAL A 19 -0.33 -5.25 -3.08
CA VAL A 19 -0.20 -4.55 -4.35
C VAL A 19 -0.74 -3.14 -4.21
N ALA A 20 0.10 -2.13 -4.44
CA ALA A 20 -0.32 -0.73 -4.52
C ALA A 20 0.03 -0.15 -5.88
N THR A 21 -0.94 0.48 -6.52
CA THR A 21 -0.80 1.04 -7.87
C THR A 21 -1.11 2.52 -7.80
N PHE A 22 -0.23 3.36 -8.35
CA PHE A 22 -0.39 4.82 -8.39
C PHE A 22 -0.12 5.36 -9.79
N LEU A 23 -0.88 6.37 -10.19
CA LEU A 23 -0.70 7.06 -11.47
C LEU A 23 -0.05 8.42 -11.24
N ILE A 24 1.10 8.65 -11.87
CA ILE A 24 1.87 9.91 -11.81
C ILE A 24 2.17 10.32 -13.24
N ASP A 25 1.67 11.49 -13.66
CA ASP A 25 1.88 12.04 -15.01
C ASP A 25 1.58 11.06 -16.15
N GLY A 26 0.58 10.18 -15.94
CA GLY A 26 0.18 9.15 -16.92
C GLY A 26 0.98 7.84 -16.85
N ILE A 27 2.00 7.76 -16.00
CA ILE A 27 2.83 6.56 -15.80
C ILE A 27 2.33 5.79 -14.58
N GLN A 28 2.21 4.47 -14.73
CA GLN A 28 1.79 3.58 -13.65
C GLN A 28 3.00 3.11 -12.83
N TYR A 29 2.97 3.40 -11.54
CA TYR A 29 3.93 2.92 -10.55
C TYR A 29 3.27 1.85 -9.68
N LEU A 30 3.88 0.68 -9.63
CA LEU A 30 3.40 -0.49 -8.91
C LEU A 30 4.36 -0.84 -7.79
N TYR A 31 3.88 -0.91 -6.55
CA TYR A 31 4.60 -1.52 -5.44
C TYR A 31 3.94 -2.85 -5.09
N SER A 32 4.65 -3.95 -5.33
CA SER A 32 4.08 -5.28 -5.10
C SER A 32 5.03 -6.20 -4.33
N GLY A 33 4.47 -7.04 -3.46
CA GLY A 33 5.24 -7.98 -2.66
C GLY A 33 4.40 -8.68 -1.59
N HIS A 34 5.01 -8.93 -0.44
CA HIS A 34 4.44 -9.72 0.65
C HIS A 34 3.95 -8.84 1.81
N VAL A 35 2.91 -9.30 2.51
CA VAL A 35 2.37 -8.67 3.73
C VAL A 35 2.07 -9.71 4.81
N ASN A 36 2.41 -9.40 6.05
CA ASN A 36 2.23 -10.26 7.21
C ASN A 36 1.91 -9.46 8.48
N PRO A 37 1.01 -9.91 9.37
CA PRO A 37 -0.04 -10.90 9.10
C PRO A 37 -1.08 -10.34 8.12
N CYS A 38 -1.73 -11.22 7.37
CA CYS A 38 -2.90 -10.86 6.57
C CYS A 38 -4.14 -11.57 7.10
N GLN A 39 -4.90 -10.90 7.98
CA GLN A 39 -6.09 -11.52 8.57
C GLN A 39 -7.22 -11.66 7.56
N HIS A 40 -7.44 -10.62 6.73
CA HIS A 40 -8.50 -10.62 5.71
C HIS A 40 -8.06 -9.88 4.43
N PRO A 41 -8.48 -10.34 3.24
CA PRO A 41 -8.27 -9.61 2.00
C PRO A 41 -9.16 -8.36 1.93
N PHE A 42 -8.65 -7.28 1.34
CA PHE A 42 -9.40 -6.05 1.12
C PHE A 42 -8.83 -5.23 -0.06
N SER A 43 -9.62 -4.28 -0.54
CA SER A 43 -9.18 -3.30 -1.54
C SER A 43 -9.53 -1.88 -1.13
N VAL A 44 -8.64 -0.95 -1.44
CA VAL A 44 -8.79 0.49 -1.21
C VAL A 44 -8.70 1.18 -2.56
N ASN A 45 -9.83 1.65 -3.07
CA ASN A 45 -9.92 2.23 -4.42
C ASN A 45 -9.57 3.73 -4.49
N LYS A 46 -9.41 4.38 -3.33
CA LYS A 46 -9.10 5.82 -3.22
C LYS A 46 -7.83 6.05 -2.42
N ALA A 47 -6.77 5.34 -2.78
CA ALA A 47 -5.49 5.49 -2.13
C ALA A 47 -4.77 6.78 -2.57
N THR A 48 -3.92 7.30 -1.70
CA THR A 48 -3.03 8.42 -1.94
C THR A 48 -1.62 8.03 -1.52
N LEU A 49 -0.68 8.13 -2.44
CA LEU A 49 0.76 8.03 -2.17
C LEU A 49 1.31 9.43 -1.91
N LYS A 50 2.10 9.59 -0.86
CA LYS A 50 3.01 10.72 -0.68
C LYS A 50 4.44 10.24 -0.91
N TYR A 51 5.20 11.02 -1.65
CA TYR A 51 6.59 10.72 -2.02
C TYR A 51 7.40 12.02 -2.08
N ASN A 52 8.73 11.93 -2.15
CA ASN A 52 9.60 13.12 -2.26
C ASN A 52 9.99 13.38 -3.71
N SER A 53 10.45 12.34 -4.41
CA SER A 53 10.76 12.36 -5.84
C SER A 53 10.37 11.04 -6.51
N ILE A 54 10.39 11.02 -7.84
CA ILE A 54 10.15 9.79 -8.63
C ILE A 54 11.23 8.74 -8.33
N ASP A 55 12.44 9.15 -7.96
CA ASP A 55 13.55 8.24 -7.62
C ASP A 55 13.26 7.40 -6.38
N ASP A 56 12.32 7.83 -5.52
CA ASP A 56 11.86 7.00 -4.40
C ASP A 56 11.11 5.74 -4.89
N LEU A 57 10.50 5.80 -6.08
CA LEU A 57 9.58 4.78 -6.61
C LEU A 57 10.30 3.71 -7.43
N THR A 58 11.43 3.22 -6.89
CA THR A 58 12.24 2.15 -7.46
C THR A 58 12.77 1.21 -6.36
N GLY A 59 13.23 0.02 -6.77
CA GLY A 59 13.89 -0.94 -5.88
C GLY A 59 12.95 -1.67 -4.92
N THR A 60 13.57 -2.50 -4.08
CA THR A 60 12.88 -3.33 -3.07
C THR A 60 13.01 -2.72 -1.69
N TRP A 61 11.90 -2.53 -1.01
CA TRP A 61 11.85 -1.93 0.32
C TRP A 61 10.98 -2.73 1.27
N THR A 62 11.23 -2.58 2.56
CA THR A 62 10.30 -3.04 3.59
C THR A 62 9.28 -1.95 3.90
N PHE A 63 8.15 -2.33 4.49
CA PHE A 63 7.15 -1.39 4.97
C PHE A 63 6.57 -1.85 6.31
N THR A 64 6.01 -0.90 7.05
CA THR A 64 5.08 -1.17 8.16
C THR A 64 3.72 -0.60 7.79
N GLY A 65 2.65 -1.26 8.23
CA GLY A 65 1.29 -0.89 7.92
C GLY A 65 0.41 -0.90 9.15
N GLN A 66 -0.57 0.00 9.16
CA GLN A 66 -1.68 -0.03 10.09
C GLN A 66 -2.98 -0.13 9.30
N VAL A 67 -3.70 -1.22 9.54
CA VAL A 67 -5.03 -1.46 9.01
C VAL A 67 -6.01 -1.09 10.12
N GLY A 68 -6.45 0.17 10.09
CA GLY A 68 -7.37 0.73 11.08
C GLY A 68 -8.82 0.33 10.83
N ILE A 69 -9.75 0.93 11.58
CA ILE A 69 -11.18 0.72 11.38
C ILE A 69 -11.65 1.34 10.06
N PHE A 70 -11.20 2.56 9.76
CA PHE A 70 -11.71 3.34 8.62
C PHE A 70 -10.69 3.63 7.53
N LYS A 71 -9.40 3.37 7.78
CA LYS A 71 -8.32 3.72 6.86
C LYS A 71 -7.15 2.79 7.02
N VAL A 72 -6.35 2.71 5.97
CA VAL A 72 -5.02 2.11 5.98
C VAL A 72 -3.93 3.18 5.93
N THR A 73 -2.78 2.85 6.49
CA THR A 73 -1.55 3.65 6.36
C THR A 73 -0.38 2.69 6.26
N PHE A 74 0.40 2.79 5.19
CA PHE A 74 1.61 2.02 4.95
C PHE A 74 2.79 2.97 4.82
N ASN A 75 3.80 2.80 5.66
CA ASN A 75 5.04 3.55 5.66
C ASN A 75 6.12 2.67 5.02
N ILE A 76 6.58 3.03 3.82
CA ILE A 76 7.62 2.31 3.09
C ILE A 76 8.96 2.92 3.48
N LYS A 77 9.99 2.08 3.68
CA LYS A 77 11.29 2.49 4.24
C LYS A 77 12.04 3.52 3.39
N ASN A 78 11.74 3.61 2.09
CA ASN A 78 12.24 4.65 1.19
C ASN A 78 11.68 6.06 1.50
N GLY A 79 10.82 6.22 2.51
CA GLY A 79 10.23 7.49 2.91
C GLY A 79 8.87 7.78 2.27
N THR A 80 8.35 6.89 1.43
CA THR A 80 7.02 7.03 0.83
C THR A 80 5.93 6.51 1.76
N VAL A 81 4.75 7.13 1.68
CA VAL A 81 3.61 6.78 2.53
C VAL A 81 2.35 6.60 1.69
N ALA A 82 1.77 5.40 1.74
CA ALA A 82 0.52 5.07 1.08
C ALA A 82 -0.63 5.06 2.10
N THR A 83 -1.70 5.80 1.83
CA THR A 83 -2.87 5.90 2.71
C THR A 83 -4.16 5.76 1.92
N GLY A 84 -5.25 5.35 2.56
CA GLY A 84 -6.56 5.43 1.93
C GLY A 84 -7.69 4.94 2.82
N PRO A 85 -8.94 5.30 2.51
CA PRO A 85 -10.10 4.86 3.28
C PRO A 85 -10.39 3.37 3.02
N LEU A 86 -10.69 2.62 4.07
CA LEU A 86 -11.22 1.27 3.93
C LEU A 86 -12.68 1.33 3.47
N PRO A 87 -13.09 0.47 2.52
CA PRO A 87 -14.50 0.37 2.15
C PRO A 87 -15.28 -0.19 3.35
N LYS A 88 -16.59 0.07 3.41
CA LYS A 88 -17.45 -0.33 4.54
C LYS A 88 -17.36 -1.83 4.86
N ASN A 89 -17.22 -2.68 3.83
CA ASN A 89 -17.07 -4.14 3.95
C ASN A 89 -15.63 -4.60 4.27
N GLY A 90 -14.65 -3.69 4.28
CA GLY A 90 -13.27 -3.94 4.67
C GLY A 90 -12.87 -3.23 5.97
N GLN A 91 -13.83 -2.64 6.70
CA GLN A 91 -13.58 -2.03 8.00
C GLN A 91 -13.29 -3.12 9.03
N ILE A 92 -12.24 -2.90 9.82
CA ILE A 92 -11.63 -3.92 10.67
C ILE A 92 -11.56 -3.40 12.10
N ASN A 93 -12.17 -4.12 13.03
CA ASN A 93 -12.16 -3.79 14.46
C ASN A 93 -11.92 -5.07 15.28
N PRO A 94 -10.84 -5.16 16.08
CA PRO A 94 -9.84 -4.11 16.34
C PRO A 94 -8.91 -3.89 15.14
N ALA A 95 -8.36 -2.67 15.06
CA ALA A 95 -7.28 -2.36 14.13
C ALA A 95 -6.10 -3.32 14.34
N TRP A 96 -5.37 -3.65 13.28
CA TRP A 96 -4.16 -4.45 13.37
C TRP A 96 -2.97 -3.81 12.65
N SER A 97 -1.78 -4.24 13.04
CA SER A 97 -0.52 -3.85 12.40
C SER A 97 -0.01 -4.95 11.49
N VAL A 98 0.64 -4.55 10.41
CA VAL A 98 1.30 -5.45 9.46
C VAL A 98 2.71 -4.94 9.15
N ASP A 99 3.52 -5.82 8.63
CA ASP A 99 4.80 -5.55 8.00
C ASP A 99 4.94 -6.35 6.72
N GLY A 100 5.96 -6.03 5.94
CA GLY A 100 6.21 -6.73 4.70
C GLY A 100 7.29 -6.06 3.88
N TYR A 101 7.37 -6.48 2.63
CA TYR A 101 8.29 -5.92 1.65
C TYR A 101 7.66 -5.93 0.27
N GLY A 102 8.13 -5.06 -0.60
CA GLY A 102 7.71 -5.02 -1.99
C GLY A 102 8.72 -4.33 -2.86
N THR A 103 8.55 -4.52 -4.16
CA THR A 103 9.39 -3.93 -5.20
C THR A 103 8.57 -2.94 -5.99
N TRP A 104 9.14 -1.76 -6.21
CA TRP A 104 8.61 -0.80 -7.17
C TRP A 104 8.95 -1.21 -8.60
N THR A 105 7.95 -1.19 -9.48
CA THR A 105 8.11 -1.32 -10.92
C THR A 105 7.29 -0.24 -11.65
N THR A 106 7.73 0.12 -12.84
CA THR A 106 7.04 1.06 -13.74
C THR A 106 6.50 0.31 -14.95
N GLY A 107 5.26 0.65 -15.34
CA GLY A 107 4.62 0.16 -16.57
C GLY A 107 4.87 1.06 -17.77
#